data_AF-A0A644YHS9-F1
#
_entry.id   AF-A0A644YHS9-F1
#
_cell.length_a   1.000
_cell.length_b   1.000
_cell.length_c   1.000
_cell.angle_alpha   90.00
_cell.angle_beta   90.00
_cell.angle_gamma   90.00
#
_symmetry.space_group_name_H-M   'P 1'
#
loop_
_entity.id
_entity.type
_entity.pdbx_description
1 polymer ?
#
loop_
_entity_poly.entity_id
_entity_poly.type
_entity_poly.pdbx_seq_one_letter_code
_entity_poly.pdbx_strand_id
1 'polypeptide(L)' 'MRTTKKYKLKGRPTPRSKKAEFMLSDEEYDVINFYLKKYKITNRSRWFRETILNHILKNMDMDYPTLFEENEMRR' A
#
# COMPACT_ATOMS: atom_id res chain seq x y z
N MET A 1 0.84 -12.98 26.36
CA MET A 1 1.21 -13.11 24.93
C MET A 1 0.41 -12.09 24.13
N ARG A 2 1.06 -11.06 23.56
CA ARG A 2 0.38 -10.08 22.69
C ARG A 2 0.15 -10.73 21.34
N THR A 3 -1.11 -10.99 20.98
CA THR A 3 -1.48 -11.54 19.68
C THR A 3 -1.43 -10.41 18.64
N THR A 4 -0.26 -10.20 18.02
CA THR A 4 -0.11 -9.24 16.91
C THR A 4 -0.79 -9.80 15.67
N LYS A 5 -2.03 -9.37 15.44
CA LYS A 5 -2.87 -9.82 14.33
C LYS A 5 -2.33 -9.22 13.03
N LYS A 6 -1.79 -10.05 12.13
CA LYS A 6 -1.45 -9.60 10.77
C LYS A 6 -2.71 -9.11 10.06
N TYR A 7 -2.74 -7.83 9.67
CA TYR A 7 -3.87 -7.26 8.96
C TYR A 7 -3.92 -7.82 7.53
N LYS A 8 -4.98 -8.56 7.21
CA LYS A 8 -5.27 -9.03 5.86
C LYS A 8 -6.57 -8.42 5.38
N LEU A 9 -6.57 -7.89 4.16
CA LEU A 9 -7.79 -7.46 3.50
C LEU A 9 -8.68 -8.70 3.28
N LYS A 10 -9.97 -8.60 3.65
CA LYS A 10 -10.92 -9.69 3.41
C LYS A 10 -11.06 -9.90 1.89
N GLY A 11 -11.03 -11.15 1.45
CA GLY A 11 -10.98 -11.50 0.02
C GLY A 11 -12.24 -11.18 -0.80
N ARG A 12 -13.37 -10.88 -0.16
CA ARG A 12 -14.58 -10.44 -0.87
C ARG A 12 -14.57 -8.92 -1.03
N PRO A 13 -14.69 -8.38 -2.25
CA PRO A 13 -14.80 -6.94 -2.45
C PRO A 13 -16.09 -6.43 -1.83
N THR A 14 -15.99 -5.60 -0.80
CA THR A 14 -17.12 -4.83 -0.27
C THR A 14 -17.22 -3.49 -1.01
N PRO A 15 -18.44 -2.92 -1.15
CA PRO A 15 -18.60 -1.56 -1.66
C PRO A 15 -17.73 -0.57 -0.87
N ARG A 16 -17.09 0.35 -1.58
CA ARG A 16 -16.22 1.37 -0.98
C ARG A 16 -17.08 2.56 -0.56
N SER A 17 -17.29 2.71 0.75
CA SER A 17 -18.17 3.74 1.33
C SER A 17 -17.43 4.87 2.07
N LYS A 18 -16.10 4.76 2.22
CA LYS A 18 -15.28 5.75 2.92
C LYS A 18 -14.50 6.60 1.92
N LYS A 19 -14.56 7.93 2.10
CA LYS A 19 -13.85 8.91 1.28
C LYS A 19 -12.42 9.09 1.78
N ALA A 20 -11.48 9.19 0.85
CA ALA A 20 -10.10 9.58 1.12
C ALA A 20 -9.68 10.55 0.03
N GLU A 21 -9.21 11.74 0.43
CA GLU A 21 -8.78 12.81 -0.46
C GLU A 21 -7.50 13.44 0.10
N PHE A 22 -6.66 13.91 -0.81
CA PHE A 22 -5.47 14.69 -0.51
C PHE A 22 -5.27 15.70 -1.62
N MET A 23 -4.69 16.85 -1.29
CA MET A 23 -4.31 17.85 -2.27
C MET A 23 -2.87 17.61 -2.72
N LEU A 24 -2.59 18.00 -3.96
CA LEU A 24 -1.26 17.93 -4.57
C LEU A 24 -0.90 19.32 -5.07
N SER A 25 0.38 19.66 -5.01
CA SER A 25 0.95 20.73 -5.82
C SER A 25 0.92 20.38 -7.30
N ASP A 26 1.10 21.39 -8.15
CA ASP A 26 1.14 21.20 -9.61
C ASP A 26 2.25 20.22 -10.02
N GLU A 27 3.43 20.32 -9.41
CA GLU A 27 4.57 19.45 -9.70
C GLU A 27 4.27 17.98 -9.32
N GLU A 28 3.71 17.74 -8.13
CA GLU A 28 3.34 16.38 -7.71
C GLU A 28 2.27 15.79 -8.63
N TYR A 29 1.29 16.59 -9.04
CA TYR A 29 0.23 16.16 -9.95
C TYR A 29 0.80 15.78 -11.33
N ASP A 30 1.70 16.59 -11.88
CA ASP A 30 2.32 16.37 -13.18
C ASP A 30 3.20 15.12 -13.19
N VAL A 31 4.01 14.91 -12.15
CA VAL A 31 4.82 13.70 -12.00
C VAL A 31 3.94 12.45 -11.97
N ILE A 32 2.84 12.48 -11.20
CA ILE A 32 1.91 11.36 -11.13
C ILE A 32 1.23 11.12 -12.48
N ASN A 33 0.78 12.17 -13.16
CA ASN A 33 0.17 12.06 -14.48
C ASN A 33 1.12 11.45 -15.51
N PHE A 34 2.36 11.92 -15.53
CA PHE A 34 3.39 11.41 -16.41
C PHE A 34 3.62 9.93 -16.17
N TYR A 35 3.77 9.52 -14.90
CA TYR A 35 3.92 8.11 -14.52
C TYR A 35 2.75 7.26 -15.02
N LEU A 36 1.52 7.68 -14.74
CA LEU A 36 0.32 6.93 -15.14
C LEU A 36 0.22 6.79 -16.66
N LYS A 37 0.55 7.85 -17.41
CA LYS A 37 0.58 7.83 -18.88
C LYS A 37 1.67 6.91 -19.41
N LYS A 38 2.89 7.00 -18.86
CA LYS A 38 4.05 6.18 -19.27
C LYS A 38 3.77 4.69 -19.17
N TYR A 39 3.09 4.26 -18.10
CA TYR A 39 2.74 2.85 -17.87
C TYR A 39 1.34 2.47 -18.33
N LYS A 40 0.65 3.35 -19.07
CA LYS A 40 -0.71 3.13 -19.63
C LYS A 40 -1.74 2.75 -18.55
N ILE A 41 -1.60 3.32 -17.36
CA ILE A 41 -2.50 3.08 -16.23
C ILE A 41 -3.74 3.95 -16.40
N THR A 42 -4.86 3.33 -16.75
CA THR A 42 -6.12 4.03 -17.02
C THR A 42 -6.95 4.28 -15.75
N ASN A 43 -6.85 3.39 -14.75
CA ASN A 43 -7.62 3.49 -13.52
C ASN A 43 -6.79 4.10 -12.38
N ARG A 44 -6.79 5.44 -12.30
CA ARG A 44 -6.07 6.21 -11.28
C ARG A 44 -6.47 5.82 -9.86
N SER A 45 -7.78 5.77 -9.60
CA SER A 45 -8.32 5.48 -8.26
C SER A 45 -7.97 4.09 -7.78
N ARG A 46 -7.87 3.11 -8.69
CA ARG A 46 -7.36 1.77 -8.38
C ARG A 46 -5.87 1.84 -8.04
N TRP A 47 -5.09 2.49 -8.89
CA TRP A 47 -3.64 2.57 -8.72
C TRP A 47 -3.24 3.24 -7.41
N PHE A 48 -3.84 4.38 -7.06
CA PHE A 48 -3.58 5.05 -5.78
C PHE A 48 -3.88 4.12 -4.60
N ARG A 49 -5.02 3.45 -4.64
CA ARG A 49 -5.46 2.57 -3.55
C ARG A 49 -4.52 1.39 -3.37
N GLU A 50 -4.14 0.72 -4.47
CA GLU A 50 -3.21 -0.40 -4.43
C GLU A 50 -1.83 0.05 -3.96
N THR A 51 -1.34 1.20 -4.43
CA THR A 51 -0.03 1.73 -4.05
C THR A 51 0.04 2.03 -2.56
N ILE A 52 -0.94 2.77 -2.01
CA ILE A 52 -1.00 3.11 -0.59
C ILE A 52 -1.14 1.84 0.26
N LEU A 53 -2.07 0.95 -0.10
CA LEU A 53 -2.28 -0.30 0.66
C LEU A 53 -1.04 -1.18 0.65
N ASN A 54 -0.38 -1.34 -0.50
CA ASN A 54 0.83 -2.14 -0.62
C ASN A 54 1.97 -1.55 0.22
N HIS A 55 2.12 -0.22 0.23
CA HIS A 55 3.12 0.43 1.07
C HIS A 55 2.85 0.20 2.56
N ILE A 56 1.62 0.41 3.02
CA ILE A 56 1.23 0.18 4.43
C ILE A 56 1.45 -1.27 4.83
N LEU A 57 0.97 -2.23 4.03
CA LEU A 57 1.10 -3.66 4.34
C LEU A 57 2.56 -4.11 4.40
N LYS A 58 3.40 -3.65 3.47
CA LYS A 58 4.85 -3.94 3.49
C LYS A 58 5.51 -3.37 4.74
N ASN A 59 5.23 -2.12 5.09
CA ASN A 59 5.80 -1.52 6.29
C ASN A 59 5.35 -2.28 7.55
N MET A 60 4.06 -2.63 7.65
CA MET A 60 3.54 -3.41 8.78
C MET A 60 4.15 -4.81 8.88
N ASP A 61 4.49 -5.44 7.75
CA ASP A 61 5.17 -6.74 7.74
C ASP A 61 6.64 -6.60 8.19
N MET A 62 7.32 -5.49 7.84
CA MET A 62 8.70 -5.20 8.27
C MET A 62 8.78 -4.87 9.77
N ASP A 63 7.82 -4.09 10.29
CA ASP A 63 7.75 -3.71 11.71
C ASP A 63 7.27 -4.87 12.59
N TYR A 64 6.89 -6.01 11.98
CA TYR A 64 6.42 -7.16 12.73
C TYR A 64 7.60 -7.78 13.50
N PRO A 65 7.55 -7.81 14.84
CA PRO A 65 8.65 -8.38 15.62
C PRO A 65 8.82 -9.85 15.26
N THR A 66 9.97 -10.17 14.68
CA THR A 66 10.38 -11.52 14.33
C THR A 66 11.29 -12.07 15.42
N LEU A 67 11.21 -13.38 15.67
CA LEU A 67 12.00 -14.03 16.72
C LEU A 67 13.50 -14.08 16.37
N PHE A 68 13.81 -14.02 15.08
CA PHE A 68 15.14 -14.06 14.51
C PHE A 68 15.24 -12.98 13.43
N GLU A 69 16.41 -12.39 13.25
CA GLU A 69 16.64 -11.50 12.11
C GLU A 69 16.67 -12.29 10.80
N GLU A 70 16.37 -11.64 9.67
CA GLU A 70 16.33 -12.33 8.35
C GLU A 70 17.68 -13.00 8.01
N ASN A 71 18.78 -12.44 8.51
CA ASN A 71 20.13 -12.99 8.36
C ASN A 71 20.36 -14.25 9.20
N GLU A 72 19.63 -14.43 10.30
CA GLU A 72 19.71 -15.62 11.17
C GLU A 72 18.85 -16.76 10.64
N MET A 73 17.75 -16.47 9.94
CA MET A 73 16.86 -17.50 9.36
C MET A 73 17.40 -18.17 8.09
N ARG A 74 18.37 -17.55 7.41
CA ARG A 74 18.95 -18.04 6.13
C ARG A 74 20.22 -18.88 6.29
N ARG A 75 20.65 -19.15 7.53
CA ARG A 75 21.84 -19.97 7.84
C ARG A 75 21.48 -21.43 8.10
#